data_AF-A0A2E8G8X5-F1
#
_entry.id   AF-A0A2E8G8X5-F1
#
_cell.length_a   1.000
_cell.length_b   1.000
_cell.length_c   1.000
_cell.angle_alpha   90.00
_cell.angle_beta   90.00
_cell.angle_gamma   90.00
#
_symmetry.space_group_name_H-M   'P 1'
#
loop_
_entity.id
_entity.type
_entity.pdbx_description
1 polymer ?
#
loop_
_entity_poly.entity_id
_entity_poly.type
_entity_poly.pdbx_seq_one_letter_code
_entity_poly.pdbx_strand_id
1 'polypeptide(L)'
;MEQGVYRVLLDGKWSLEDLTVFSRVYFQNYSFIYCLDSSIEHSDTRRLESVLEQYELRDGLSYVNIYDIFRANIQKEDQPQIESIQYASPGWLDMVLNVDVALQVAKVIGIYLGTPVAIAETYKRLHKIFTDLQEQRRKYQRNSMKLDAEKAAIAQKLTHELAKGLGFENIKQLDEQTKDVEESAKLIMAHYRRILKIAKFVQSGKAGFPVDDDK
;
A
#
# COMPACT_ATOMS: atom_id res chain seq x y z
N MET A 1 20.03 -5.70 -6.84
CA MET A 1 19.26 -4.74 -6.04
C MET A 1 20.15 -3.53 -5.84
N GLU A 2 19.77 -2.39 -6.42
CA GLU A 2 20.59 -1.18 -6.39
C GLU A 2 20.13 -0.32 -5.22
N GLN A 3 20.94 -0.33 -4.16
CA GLN A 3 20.79 0.63 -3.08
C GLN A 3 21.22 1.99 -3.58
N GLY A 4 20.44 3.00 -3.24
CA GLY A 4 20.74 4.35 -3.65
C GLY A 4 19.94 5.37 -2.88
N VAL A 5 20.12 6.61 -3.29
CA VAL A 5 19.47 7.77 -2.69
C VAL A 5 18.25 8.09 -3.52
N TYR A 6 17.08 8.11 -2.87
CA TYR A 6 15.85 8.62 -3.46
C TYR A 6 15.44 9.92 -2.77
N ARG A 7 15.20 10.95 -3.57
CA ARG A 7 14.84 12.29 -3.10
C ARG A 7 13.33 12.52 -3.16
N VAL A 8 12.73 12.83 -2.02
CA VAL A 8 11.39 13.42 -1.94
C VAL A 8 11.54 14.95 -1.88
N LEU A 9 10.83 15.66 -2.77
CA LEU A 9 10.78 17.12 -2.73
C LEU A 9 9.86 17.57 -1.62
N LEU A 10 10.28 18.55 -0.82
CA LEU A 10 9.50 19.11 0.28
C LEU A 10 9.19 20.58 0.01
N ASP A 11 7.91 20.95 0.12
CA ASP A 11 7.44 22.32 -0.01
C ASP A 11 6.33 22.61 1.02
N GLY A 12 5.87 23.85 1.10
CA GLY A 12 4.89 24.31 2.07
C GLY A 12 5.38 24.28 3.52
N LYS A 13 4.43 24.36 4.46
CA LYS A 13 4.71 24.32 5.89
C LYS A 13 4.52 22.92 6.44
N TRP A 14 5.58 22.37 7.03
CA TRP A 14 5.56 21.07 7.70
C TRP A 14 5.48 21.22 9.21
N SER A 15 4.48 20.61 9.83
CA SER A 15 4.43 20.41 11.26
C SER A 15 5.17 19.12 11.65
N LEU A 16 5.47 18.97 12.95
CA LEU A 16 6.00 17.71 13.47
C LEU A 16 5.04 16.53 13.24
N GLU A 17 3.73 16.81 13.29
CA GLU A 17 2.70 15.83 12.99
C GLU A 17 2.73 15.41 11.51
N ASP A 18 2.89 16.37 10.58
CA ASP A 18 3.05 16.09 9.16
C ASP A 18 4.23 15.14 8.90
N LEU A 19 5.41 15.43 9.48
CA LEU A 19 6.60 14.60 9.34
C LEU A 19 6.36 13.18 9.89
N THR A 20 5.77 13.09 11.09
CA THR A 20 5.45 11.79 11.71
C THR A 20 4.49 10.96 10.87
N VAL A 21 3.43 11.59 10.37
CA VAL A 21 2.43 10.94 9.52
C VAL A 21 3.04 10.54 8.18
N PHE A 22 3.80 11.43 7.56
CA PHE A 22 4.47 11.20 6.29
C PHE A 22 5.44 10.02 6.39
N SER A 23 6.41 10.04 7.31
CA SER A 23 7.39 8.96 7.46
C SER A 23 6.72 7.61 7.69
N ARG A 24 5.69 7.56 8.55
CA ARG A 24 4.93 6.33 8.80
C ARG A 24 4.22 5.83 7.56
N VAL A 25 3.51 6.70 6.84
CA VAL A 25 2.71 6.30 5.67
C VAL A 25 3.62 5.97 4.48
N TYR A 26 4.72 6.69 4.29
CA TYR A 26 5.73 6.36 3.29
C TYR A 26 6.29 4.96 3.53
N PHE A 27 6.76 4.68 4.75
CA PHE A 27 7.29 3.36 5.11
C PHE A 27 6.24 2.27 4.84
N GLN A 28 4.97 2.50 5.18
CA GLN A 28 3.90 1.53 4.92
C GLN A 28 3.66 1.27 3.43
N ASN A 29 3.68 2.30 2.58
CA ASN A 29 3.53 2.10 1.13
C ASN A 29 4.75 1.39 0.54
N TYR A 30 5.95 1.81 0.95
CA TYR A 30 7.22 1.18 0.57
C TYR A 30 7.25 -0.30 0.97
N SER A 31 6.91 -0.63 2.22
CA SER A 31 6.93 -2.02 2.69
C SER A 31 5.92 -2.91 1.98
N PHE A 32 4.75 -2.37 1.63
CA PHE A 32 3.76 -3.10 0.86
C PHE A 32 4.30 -3.44 -0.54
N ILE A 33 4.85 -2.47 -1.25
CA ILE A 33 5.38 -2.64 -2.61
C ILE A 33 6.59 -3.58 -2.58
N TYR A 34 7.53 -3.37 -1.67
CA TYR A 34 8.68 -4.26 -1.45
C TYR A 34 8.25 -5.72 -1.21
N CYS A 35 7.16 -5.95 -0.48
CA CYS A 35 6.76 -7.30 -0.13
C CYS A 35 5.91 -8.00 -1.20
N LEU A 36 5.14 -7.24 -1.99
CA LEU A 36 4.04 -7.79 -2.78
C LEU A 36 4.06 -7.41 -4.26
N ASP A 37 4.92 -6.49 -4.69
CA ASP A 37 5.06 -6.17 -6.11
C ASP A 37 5.97 -7.20 -6.78
N SER A 38 5.38 -8.04 -7.63
CA SER A 38 6.07 -9.12 -8.35
C SER A 38 6.98 -8.61 -9.46
N SER A 39 6.87 -7.33 -9.85
CA SER A 39 7.75 -6.70 -10.84
C SER A 39 9.14 -6.39 -10.29
N ILE A 40 9.32 -6.44 -8.96
CA ILE A 40 10.59 -6.19 -8.30
C ILE A 40 11.19 -7.53 -7.87
N GLU A 41 12.44 -7.79 -8.27
CA GLU A 41 13.13 -9.02 -7.88
C GLU A 41 13.56 -8.96 -6.41
N HIS A 42 13.02 -9.88 -5.59
CA HIS A 42 13.37 -10.00 -4.18
C HIS A 42 14.03 -11.35 -3.90
N SER A 43 15.05 -11.35 -3.06
CA SER A 43 15.87 -12.54 -2.82
C SER A 43 15.25 -13.57 -1.85
N ASP A 44 14.19 -13.23 -1.10
CA ASP A 44 13.50 -14.20 -0.23
C ASP A 44 12.07 -13.77 0.20
N THR A 45 11.02 -14.27 -0.47
CA THR A 45 9.61 -14.01 -0.13
C THR A 45 8.95 -15.14 0.68
N ARG A 46 9.61 -16.28 0.87
CA ARG A 46 8.99 -17.52 1.39
C ARG A 46 8.43 -17.35 2.81
N ARG A 47 9.09 -16.52 3.63
CA ARG A 47 8.63 -16.22 4.98
C ARG A 47 7.28 -15.49 4.97
N LEU A 48 7.05 -14.63 3.99
CA LEU A 48 5.82 -13.86 3.87
C LEU A 48 4.63 -14.71 3.41
N GLU A 49 4.88 -15.64 2.48
CA GLU A 49 3.87 -16.56 1.93
C GLU A 49 3.16 -17.32 3.04
N SER A 50 3.94 -17.97 3.91
CA SER A 50 3.39 -18.72 5.05
C SER A 50 2.55 -17.87 6.01
N VAL A 51 2.86 -16.58 6.12
CA VAL A 51 2.11 -15.65 6.98
C VAL A 51 0.79 -15.28 6.30
N LEU A 52 0.81 -14.92 5.01
CA LEU A 52 -0.37 -14.50 4.26
C LEU A 52 -1.41 -15.63 4.09
N GLU A 53 -0.97 -16.88 3.96
CA GLU A 53 -1.86 -18.04 3.87
C GLU A 53 -2.68 -18.25 5.14
N GLN A 54 -2.10 -17.91 6.30
CA GLN A 54 -2.72 -18.11 7.61
C GLN A 54 -3.40 -16.86 8.16
N TYR A 55 -3.08 -15.68 7.61
CA TYR A 55 -3.55 -14.40 8.12
C TYR A 55 -5.03 -14.19 7.83
N GLU A 56 -5.80 -13.80 8.85
CA GLU A 56 -7.20 -13.42 8.70
C GLU A 56 -7.36 -11.94 9.07
N LEU A 57 -7.66 -11.08 8.09
CA LEU A 57 -7.86 -9.64 8.25
C LEU A 57 -9.28 -9.34 8.73
N ARG A 58 -9.70 -10.00 9.80
CA ARG A 58 -11.09 -9.95 10.28
C ARG A 58 -11.39 -8.75 11.18
N ASP A 59 -10.37 -8.11 11.73
CA ASP A 59 -10.51 -6.97 12.66
C ASP A 59 -9.56 -5.80 12.37
N GLY A 60 -9.85 -4.60 12.89
CA GLY A 60 -9.04 -3.39 12.68
C GLY A 60 -7.56 -3.52 13.07
N LEU A 61 -7.27 -4.28 14.14
CA LEU A 61 -5.91 -4.55 14.64
C LEU A 61 -5.06 -5.38 13.67
N SER A 62 -5.70 -6.25 12.87
CA SER A 62 -5.01 -7.10 11.88
C SER A 62 -4.30 -6.29 10.79
N TYR A 63 -4.84 -5.13 10.43
CA TYR A 63 -4.25 -4.25 9.40
C TYR A 63 -3.04 -3.44 9.85
N VAL A 64 -2.88 -3.24 11.16
CA VAL A 64 -1.68 -2.58 11.70
C VAL A 64 -0.55 -3.61 11.72
N ASN A 65 -0.85 -4.77 12.31
CA ASN A 65 0.06 -5.89 12.44
C ASN A 65 0.62 -6.39 11.10
N ILE A 66 -0.18 -6.41 10.01
CA ILE A 66 0.32 -6.86 8.71
C ILE A 66 1.39 -5.94 8.11
N TYR A 67 1.33 -4.62 8.36
CA TYR A 67 2.36 -3.71 7.87
C TYR A 67 3.63 -3.75 8.71
N ASP A 68 3.50 -4.08 9.99
CA ASP A 68 4.67 -4.38 10.83
C ASP A 68 5.35 -5.67 10.37
N ILE A 69 4.57 -6.67 9.95
CA ILE A 69 5.09 -7.89 9.31
C ILE A 69 5.81 -7.55 8.01
N PHE A 70 5.21 -6.76 7.10
CA PHE A 70 5.88 -6.35 5.87
C PHE A 70 7.20 -5.63 6.16
N ARG A 71 7.18 -4.66 7.09
CA ARG A 71 8.38 -3.95 7.52
C ARG A 71 9.48 -4.89 8.05
N ALA A 72 9.11 -5.91 8.81
CA ALA A 72 10.07 -6.87 9.36
C ALA A 72 10.67 -7.83 8.31
N ASN A 73 10.07 -7.93 7.12
CA ASN A 73 10.57 -8.75 6.01
C ASN A 73 11.43 -7.96 5.01
N ILE A 74 11.56 -6.64 5.16
CA ILE A 74 12.50 -5.85 4.36
C ILE A 74 13.91 -6.14 4.85
N GLN A 75 14.82 -6.45 3.91
CA GLN A 75 16.24 -6.59 4.22
C GLN A 75 16.78 -5.34 4.89
N LYS A 76 17.67 -5.51 5.87
CA LYS A 76 18.09 -4.40 6.73
C LYS A 76 18.69 -3.25 5.91
N GLU A 77 19.41 -3.61 4.86
CA GLU A 77 20.07 -2.70 3.96
C GLU A 77 19.03 -1.90 3.14
N ASP A 78 17.90 -2.52 2.77
CA ASP A 78 16.84 -1.92 1.94
C ASP A 78 15.77 -1.17 2.76
N GLN A 79 15.92 -1.09 4.08
CA GLN A 79 15.01 -0.32 4.94
C GLN A 79 15.25 1.18 4.77
N PRO A 80 14.22 2.00 4.45
CA PRO A 80 14.39 3.44 4.30
C PRO A 80 15.05 4.11 5.50
N GLN A 81 16.23 4.69 5.28
CA GLN A 81 16.95 5.53 6.23
C GLN A 81 17.01 6.96 5.72
N ILE A 82 16.84 7.93 6.62
CA ILE A 82 17.06 9.34 6.27
C ILE A 82 18.57 9.56 6.12
N GLU A 83 18.99 10.00 4.94
CA GLU A 83 20.37 10.41 4.69
C GLU A 83 20.55 11.90 4.98
N SER A 84 19.69 12.73 4.40
CA SER A 84 19.72 14.17 4.57
C SER A 84 18.31 14.77 4.50
N ILE A 85 18.12 15.90 5.17
CA ILE A 85 16.89 16.68 5.08
C ILE A 85 17.24 18.16 5.02
N GLN A 86 16.77 18.85 3.99
CA GLN A 86 16.82 20.31 3.91
C GLN A 86 15.42 20.88 4.02
N TYR A 87 15.20 21.66 5.08
CA TYR A 87 13.97 22.38 5.32
C TYR A 87 14.13 23.86 4.96
N ALA A 88 13.71 24.23 3.74
CA ALA A 88 13.45 25.60 3.29
C ALA A 88 12.94 25.50 1.84
N SER A 89 11.75 26.00 1.51
CA SER A 89 11.18 25.86 0.17
C SER A 89 12.09 26.51 -0.91
N PRO A 90 12.57 25.77 -1.93
CA PRO A 90 12.36 24.33 -2.15
C PRO A 90 13.29 23.45 -1.28
N GLY A 91 12.70 22.55 -0.49
CA GLY A 91 13.40 21.62 0.40
C GLY A 91 13.40 20.19 -0.12
N TRP A 92 14.06 19.28 0.58
CA TRP A 92 14.09 17.87 0.21
C TRP A 92 14.33 16.95 1.41
N LEU A 93 13.99 15.67 1.20
CA LEU A 93 14.30 14.54 2.07
C LEU A 93 14.98 13.46 1.21
N ASP A 94 16.26 13.23 1.46
CA ASP A 94 17.02 12.16 0.84
C ASP A 94 16.94 10.91 1.72
N MET A 95 16.61 9.78 1.11
CA MET A 95 16.54 8.49 1.78
C MET A 95 17.44 7.47 1.09
N VAL A 96 18.24 6.75 1.87
CA VAL A 96 18.94 5.55 1.40
C VAL A 96 18.00 4.36 1.52
N LEU A 97 17.74 3.69 0.40
CA LEU A 97 16.80 2.58 0.26
C LEU A 97 17.01 1.83 -1.08
N ASN A 98 16.15 0.84 -1.35
CA ASN A 98 16.05 0.22 -2.67
C ASN A 98 15.32 1.18 -3.65
N VAL A 99 16.06 1.77 -4.59
CA VAL A 99 15.56 2.87 -5.45
C VAL A 99 14.41 2.40 -6.34
N ASP A 100 14.45 1.17 -6.84
CA ASP A 100 13.40 0.60 -7.69
C ASP A 100 12.04 0.60 -6.97
N VAL A 101 12.04 0.25 -5.68
CA VAL A 101 10.83 0.25 -4.84
C VAL A 101 10.33 1.67 -4.60
N ALA A 102 11.22 2.64 -4.37
CA ALA A 102 10.81 4.04 -4.20
C ALA A 102 10.25 4.65 -5.50
N LEU A 103 10.86 4.35 -6.65
CA LEU A 103 10.33 4.73 -7.96
C LEU A 103 8.95 4.11 -8.19
N GLN A 104 8.74 2.87 -7.77
CA GLN A 104 7.44 2.24 -7.84
C GLN A 104 6.41 2.90 -6.91
N VAL A 105 6.78 3.29 -5.69
CA VAL A 105 5.94 4.14 -4.82
C VAL A 105 5.53 5.42 -5.55
N ALA A 106 6.48 6.11 -6.18
CA ALA A 106 6.23 7.35 -6.93
C ALA A 106 5.25 7.13 -8.09
N LYS A 107 5.45 6.08 -8.89
CA LYS A 107 4.57 5.69 -10.00
C LYS A 107 3.15 5.40 -9.51
N VAL A 108 2.98 4.61 -8.46
CA VAL A 108 1.67 4.28 -7.87
C VAL A 108 0.93 5.54 -7.43
N ILE A 109 1.63 6.49 -6.78
CA ILE A 109 1.05 7.77 -6.38
C ILE A 109 0.62 8.59 -7.61
N GLY A 110 1.46 8.65 -8.65
CA GLY A 110 1.16 9.33 -9.91
C GLY A 110 -0.09 8.77 -10.60
N ILE A 111 -0.18 7.44 -10.72
CA ILE A 111 -1.34 6.74 -11.30
C ILE A 111 -2.61 7.05 -10.50
N TYR A 112 -2.53 6.98 -9.16
CA TYR A 112 -3.66 7.30 -8.30
C TYR A 112 -4.15 8.74 -8.50
N LEU A 113 -3.23 9.70 -8.57
CA LEU A 113 -3.56 11.12 -8.78
C LEU A 113 -4.16 11.40 -10.16
N GLY A 114 -3.86 10.59 -11.17
CA GLY A 114 -4.44 10.69 -12.51
C GLY A 114 -5.91 10.29 -12.59
N THR A 115 -6.37 9.35 -11.74
CA THR A 115 -7.75 8.81 -11.80
C THR A 115 -8.44 8.63 -10.44
N PRO A 116 -8.35 9.59 -9.50
CA PRO A 116 -8.71 9.37 -8.10
C PRO A 116 -10.20 9.07 -7.89
N VAL A 117 -11.09 9.62 -8.72
CA VAL A 117 -12.54 9.43 -8.62
C VAL A 117 -12.95 7.99 -8.96
N ALA A 118 -12.41 7.43 -10.05
CA ALA A 118 -12.73 6.08 -10.47
C ALA A 118 -12.23 5.05 -9.43
N ILE A 119 -11.00 5.22 -8.95
CA ILE A 119 -10.40 4.37 -7.92
C ILE A 119 -11.21 4.43 -6.62
N ALA A 120 -11.62 5.64 -6.21
CA ALA A 120 -12.44 5.83 -5.01
C ALA A 120 -13.81 5.14 -5.12
N GLU A 121 -14.43 5.13 -6.30
CA GLU A 121 -15.70 4.45 -6.53
C GLU A 121 -15.55 2.92 -6.45
N THR A 122 -14.51 2.36 -7.07
CA THR A 122 -14.19 0.92 -6.94
C THR A 122 -13.96 0.54 -5.48
N TYR A 123 -13.18 1.34 -4.73
CA TYR A 123 -12.99 1.15 -3.29
C TYR A 123 -14.30 1.16 -2.51
N LYS A 124 -15.21 2.13 -2.77
CA LYS A 124 -16.50 2.22 -2.07
C LYS A 124 -17.36 1.00 -2.30
N ARG A 125 -17.44 0.51 -3.53
CA ARG A 125 -18.20 -0.70 -3.89
C ARG A 125 -17.65 -1.93 -3.16
N LEU A 126 -16.33 -2.09 -3.17
CA LEU A 126 -15.66 -3.19 -2.47
C LEU A 126 -15.86 -3.08 -0.95
N HIS A 127 -15.74 -1.87 -0.39
CA HIS A 127 -15.99 -1.59 1.02
C HIS A 127 -17.41 -1.98 1.43
N LYS A 128 -18.40 -1.60 0.63
CA LYS A 128 -19.79 -1.94 0.87
C LYS A 128 -20.02 -3.46 0.95
N ILE A 129 -19.43 -4.23 0.02
CA ILE A 129 -19.56 -5.70 0.03
C ILE A 129 -19.11 -6.29 1.38
N PHE A 130 -17.95 -5.86 1.88
CA PHE A 130 -17.41 -6.41 3.12
C PHE A 130 -18.07 -5.84 4.39
N THR A 131 -18.55 -4.60 4.36
CA THR A 131 -19.38 -4.05 5.43
C THR A 131 -20.70 -4.81 5.53
N ASP A 132 -21.40 -5.03 4.41
CA ASP A 132 -22.65 -5.79 4.37
C ASP A 132 -22.41 -7.24 4.87
N LEU A 133 -21.28 -7.88 4.50
CA LEU A 133 -20.90 -9.20 5.01
C LEU A 133 -20.66 -9.19 6.52
N GLN A 134 -19.94 -8.20 7.04
CA GLN A 134 -19.69 -8.07 8.48
C GLN A 134 -20.97 -7.86 9.28
N GLU A 135 -21.91 -7.07 8.75
CA GLU A 135 -23.24 -6.89 9.34
C GLU A 135 -24.04 -8.19 9.39
N GLN A 136 -23.99 -8.99 8.32
CA GLN A 136 -24.61 -10.32 8.28
C GLN A 136 -23.97 -11.27 9.30
N ARG A 137 -22.64 -11.33 9.38
CA ARG A 137 -21.91 -12.12 10.40
C ARG A 137 -22.39 -11.77 11.81
N ARG A 138 -22.50 -10.48 12.12
CA ARG A 138 -22.99 -10.00 13.42
C ARG A 138 -24.46 -10.37 13.66
N LYS A 139 -25.33 -10.15 12.66
CA LYS A 139 -26.77 -10.43 12.76
C LYS A 139 -27.06 -11.91 13.01
N TYR A 140 -26.32 -12.81 12.35
CA TYR A 140 -26.53 -14.25 12.44
C TYR A 140 -25.57 -14.95 13.41
N GLN A 141 -24.69 -14.21 14.10
CA GLN A 141 -23.65 -14.76 14.99
C GLN A 141 -22.78 -15.84 14.31
N ARG A 142 -22.50 -15.66 13.02
CA ARG A 142 -21.77 -16.61 12.17
C ARG A 142 -20.50 -15.96 11.63
N ASN A 143 -19.46 -15.87 12.45
CA ASN A 143 -18.19 -15.23 12.06
C ASN A 143 -17.49 -15.91 10.89
N SER A 144 -17.76 -17.21 10.64
CA SER A 144 -17.21 -17.97 9.51
C SER A 144 -17.98 -17.82 8.19
N MET A 145 -19.09 -17.05 8.18
CA MET A 145 -19.87 -16.83 6.96
C MET A 145 -19.00 -16.19 5.89
N LYS A 146 -18.97 -16.77 4.69
CA LYS A 146 -18.27 -16.23 3.53
C LYS A 146 -19.25 -15.61 2.54
N LEU A 147 -18.72 -14.86 1.58
CA LEU A 147 -19.49 -14.45 0.40
C LEU A 147 -19.99 -15.69 -0.34
N ASP A 148 -21.19 -15.59 -0.92
CA ASP A 148 -21.64 -16.52 -1.93
C ASP A 148 -20.77 -16.40 -3.21
N ALA A 149 -20.87 -17.39 -4.10
CA ALA A 149 -20.01 -17.49 -5.28
C ALA A 149 -20.13 -16.27 -6.22
N GLU A 150 -21.35 -15.72 -6.36
CA GLU A 150 -21.60 -14.56 -7.23
C GLU A 150 -20.94 -13.30 -6.65
N LYS A 151 -21.15 -13.02 -5.36
CA LYS A 151 -20.52 -11.88 -4.69
C LYS A 151 -19.01 -12.04 -4.59
N ALA A 152 -18.50 -13.25 -4.42
CA ALA A 152 -17.07 -13.52 -4.41
C ALA A 152 -16.43 -13.17 -5.78
N ALA A 153 -17.07 -13.56 -6.89
CA ALA A 153 -16.60 -13.20 -8.23
C ALA A 153 -16.63 -11.68 -8.47
N ILE A 154 -17.68 -10.99 -8.02
CA ILE A 154 -17.77 -9.53 -8.09
C ILE A 154 -16.68 -8.87 -7.25
N ALA A 155 -16.46 -9.34 -6.02
CA ALA A 155 -15.43 -8.82 -5.14
C ALA A 155 -14.03 -9.01 -5.75
N GLN A 156 -13.75 -10.19 -6.31
CA GLN A 156 -12.47 -10.47 -6.98
C GLN A 156 -12.23 -9.51 -8.15
N LYS A 157 -13.24 -9.33 -9.01
CA LYS A 157 -13.15 -8.37 -10.14
C LYS A 157 -12.85 -6.95 -9.65
N LEU A 158 -13.58 -6.49 -8.63
CA LEU A 158 -13.37 -5.16 -8.05
C LEU A 158 -12.00 -5.01 -7.39
N THR A 159 -11.49 -6.06 -6.76
CA THR A 159 -10.13 -6.08 -6.18
C THR A 159 -9.08 -5.92 -7.27
N HIS A 160 -9.21 -6.62 -8.39
CA HIS A 160 -8.31 -6.52 -9.54
C HIS A 160 -8.38 -5.13 -10.19
N GLU A 161 -9.59 -4.58 -10.35
CA GLU A 161 -9.79 -3.20 -10.83
C GLU A 161 -9.14 -2.18 -9.89
N LEU A 162 -9.30 -2.34 -8.58
CA LEU A 162 -8.69 -1.46 -7.59
C LEU A 162 -7.16 -1.56 -7.62
N ALA A 163 -6.60 -2.77 -7.68
CA ALA A 163 -5.17 -2.99 -7.75
C ALA A 163 -4.57 -2.38 -9.04
N LYS A 164 -5.23 -2.56 -10.19
CA LYS A 164 -4.82 -1.91 -11.44
C LYS A 164 -4.86 -0.39 -11.34
N GLY A 165 -5.90 0.16 -10.70
CA GLY A 165 -5.99 1.60 -10.40
C GLY A 165 -4.89 2.10 -9.45
N LEU A 166 -4.24 1.20 -8.71
CA LEU A 166 -3.07 1.48 -7.88
C LEU A 166 -1.76 1.10 -8.58
N GLY A 167 -1.75 0.86 -9.88
CA GLY A 167 -0.52 0.63 -10.65
C GLY A 167 0.05 -0.79 -10.61
N PHE A 168 -0.63 -1.75 -9.98
CA PHE A 168 -0.24 -3.16 -10.07
C PHE A 168 -0.63 -3.72 -11.44
N GLU A 169 0.29 -4.39 -12.13
CA GLU A 169 -0.01 -5.03 -13.43
C GLU A 169 -1.03 -6.17 -13.25
N ASN A 170 -0.83 -6.98 -12.22
CA ASN A 170 -1.75 -8.00 -11.76
C ASN A 170 -1.48 -8.31 -10.28
N ILE A 171 -2.40 -9.03 -9.64
CA ILE A 171 -2.27 -9.45 -8.24
C ILE A 171 -2.38 -10.97 -8.10
N LYS A 172 -1.99 -11.72 -9.14
CA LYS A 172 -2.13 -13.19 -9.14
C LYS A 172 -1.35 -13.83 -7.99
N GLN A 173 -0.13 -13.35 -7.76
CA GLN A 173 0.71 -13.81 -6.66
C GLN A 173 0.06 -13.52 -5.30
N LEU A 174 -0.55 -12.34 -5.12
CA LEU A 174 -1.28 -12.01 -3.91
C LEU A 174 -2.49 -12.92 -3.70
N ASP A 175 -3.27 -13.16 -4.77
CA ASP A 175 -4.43 -14.06 -4.72
C ASP A 175 -4.01 -15.51 -4.38
N GLU A 176 -2.84 -15.95 -4.86
CA GLU A 176 -2.27 -17.27 -4.57
C GLU A 176 -1.72 -17.37 -3.13
N GLN A 177 -1.16 -16.30 -2.60
CA GLN A 177 -0.56 -16.24 -1.25
C GLN A 177 -1.59 -15.96 -0.15
N THR A 178 -2.78 -15.47 -0.49
CA THR A 178 -3.82 -15.14 0.48
C THR A 178 -4.85 -16.25 0.58
N LYS A 179 -5.46 -16.37 1.76
CA LYS A 179 -6.40 -17.45 2.07
C LYS A 179 -7.63 -17.50 1.17
N ASP A 180 -8.20 -16.34 0.86
CA ASP A 180 -9.35 -16.19 -0.03
C ASP A 180 -9.50 -14.74 -0.51
N VAL A 181 -10.47 -14.53 -1.42
CA VAL A 181 -10.79 -13.24 -2.04
C VAL A 181 -11.04 -12.13 -1.01
N GLU A 182 -11.58 -12.45 0.17
CA GLU A 182 -11.80 -11.43 1.21
C GLU A 182 -10.47 -10.88 1.72
N GLU A 183 -9.48 -11.75 1.94
CA GLU A 183 -8.17 -11.35 2.44
C GLU A 183 -7.38 -10.55 1.41
N SER A 184 -7.34 -10.99 0.14
CA SER A 184 -6.69 -10.24 -0.95
C SER A 184 -7.34 -8.87 -1.12
N ALA A 185 -8.68 -8.82 -1.14
CA ALA A 185 -9.42 -7.57 -1.25
C ALA A 185 -9.11 -6.60 -0.10
N LYS A 186 -9.07 -7.10 1.12
CA LYS A 186 -8.78 -6.30 2.32
C LYS A 186 -7.37 -5.75 2.31
N LEU A 187 -6.36 -6.50 1.84
CA LEU A 187 -5.00 -6.00 1.68
C LEU A 187 -4.93 -4.84 0.68
N ILE A 188 -5.51 -5.01 -0.51
CA ILE A 188 -5.55 -3.97 -1.53
C ILE A 188 -6.32 -2.74 -1.05
N MET A 189 -7.47 -2.92 -0.40
CA MET A 189 -8.21 -1.82 0.22
C MET A 189 -7.39 -1.10 1.31
N ALA A 190 -6.61 -1.84 2.08
CA ALA A 190 -5.75 -1.29 3.11
C ALA A 190 -4.59 -0.48 2.50
N HIS A 191 -4.05 -0.92 1.37
CA HIS A 191 -3.03 -0.20 0.62
C HIS A 191 -3.60 1.07 -0.02
N TYR A 192 -4.78 1.00 -0.66
CA TYR A 192 -5.51 2.17 -1.16
C TYR A 192 -5.61 3.28 -0.10
N ARG A 193 -6.00 2.95 1.14
CA ARG A 193 -6.13 3.94 2.23
C ARG A 193 -4.81 4.63 2.58
N ARG A 194 -3.66 3.98 2.37
CA ARG A 194 -2.32 4.52 2.63
C ARG A 194 -1.81 5.35 1.45
N ILE A 195 -2.10 4.93 0.23
CA ILE A 195 -1.90 5.76 -0.96
C ILE A 195 -2.72 7.04 -0.88
N LEU A 196 -3.99 6.98 -0.47
CA LEU A 196 -4.81 8.17 -0.24
C LEU A 196 -4.16 9.12 0.79
N LYS A 197 -3.56 8.58 1.86
CA LYS A 197 -2.90 9.41 2.89
C LYS A 197 -1.65 10.09 2.34
N ILE A 198 -0.82 9.40 1.57
CA ILE A 198 0.40 10.00 1.01
C ILE A 198 0.10 10.97 -0.12
N ALA A 199 -0.89 10.66 -0.96
CA ALA A 199 -1.35 11.51 -2.05
C ALA A 199 -1.87 12.87 -1.55
N LYS A 200 -2.41 12.96 -0.33
CA LYS A 200 -2.80 14.24 0.29
C LYS A 200 -1.61 15.19 0.50
N PHE A 201 -0.40 14.68 0.75
CA PHE A 201 0.79 15.53 0.82
C PHE A 201 1.15 16.09 -0.55
N VAL A 202 0.95 15.33 -1.62
CA VAL A 202 1.15 15.82 -2.99
C VAL A 202 0.08 16.85 -3.38
N GLN A 203 -1.19 16.54 -3.13
CA GLN A 203 -2.31 17.43 -3.46
C GLN A 203 -2.27 18.75 -2.68
N SER A 204 -1.72 18.75 -1.47
CA SER A 204 -1.52 19.97 -0.68
C SER A 204 -0.24 20.74 -1.02
N GLY A 205 0.53 20.27 -2.00
CA GLY A 205 1.81 20.86 -2.41
C GLY A 205 2.91 20.71 -1.37
N LYS A 206 2.79 19.76 -0.43
CA LYS A 206 3.81 19.53 0.60
C LYS A 206 4.93 18.60 0.15
N ALA A 207 4.61 17.59 -0.66
CA ALA A 207 5.55 16.56 -1.10
C ALA A 207 5.49 16.34 -2.61
N GLY A 208 6.65 16.18 -3.24
CA GLY A 208 6.80 15.72 -4.62
C GLY A 208 7.58 14.40 -4.69
N PHE A 209 7.16 13.51 -5.58
CA PHE A 209 7.78 12.20 -5.81
C PHE A 209 8.27 12.13 -7.26
N PRO A 210 9.53 12.49 -7.54
CA PRO A 210 10.12 12.35 -8.86
C PRO A 210 10.11 10.89 -9.33
N VAL A 211 9.74 10.65 -10.59
CA VAL A 211 9.74 9.32 -11.21
C VAL A 211 10.93 9.10 -12.13
N ASP A 212 11.67 10.17 -12.42
CA ASP A 212 12.92 10.17 -13.16
C ASP A 212 14.00 10.77 -12.25
N ASP A 213 15.21 10.23 -12.36
CA ASP A 213 16.40 10.73 -11.70
C ASP A 213 16.82 12.02 -12.43
N ASP A 214 16.07 13.11 -12.22
CA ASP A 214 16.48 14.46 -12.64
C ASP A 214 17.73 14.83 -11.84
N LYS A 215 18.87 14.36 -12.34
CA LYS A 215 20.22 14.75 -11.95
C LYS A 215 20.52 16.18 -12.36
#